data_AF-A0A484BCY6-F1
#
_entry.id   AF-A0A484BCY6-F1
#
_cell.length_a   1.000
_cell.length_b   1.000
_cell.length_c   1.000
_cell.angle_alpha   90.00
_cell.angle_beta   90.00
_cell.angle_gamma   90.00
#
_symmetry.space_group_name_H-M   'P 1'
#
loop_
_entity.id
_entity.type
_entity.pdbx_description
1 polymer ?
#
loop_
_entity_poly.entity_id
_entity_poly.type
_entity_poly.pdbx_seq_one_letter_code
_entity_poly.pdbx_strand_id
1 'polypeptide(L)'
;MSPNIPVDNHHEPREPISTFAVLDLETSNLPEHRNNRVSITELCIYAFDAAILMNNTRTKDSNPADEPVLNALPVRPRVMHKLNLLFQPSMLVHPEAEIITGLSNYILERESKLDDNAGELIKRFLEHLPPPVCLVAHNGWPFDFPIIKQALEKVNISLPASTLCVDSLSAFMAIDDKRNDKLVVEESALPTETRSELVDAASDSTELPVTTKEINWEAVNESTPKRQILNRQDAAHKRQRMEAEDAELPAIKRSSNVIKARRQLFTGLNSSTTKRYPPRGLYKLSNLYNRIFECPAVNAHVAEADVDMLTKLIQHYGVDFLAFAEEQSIPFADVVPLGGKASKYTKQ
;
A
#
# COMPACT_ATOMS: atom_id res chain seq x y z
N MET A 1 -45.80 -15.53 -15.47
CA MET A 1 -45.00 -14.35 -15.81
C MET A 1 -44.94 -13.47 -14.58
N SER A 2 -43.88 -13.61 -13.80
CA SER A 2 -43.66 -12.78 -12.60
C SER A 2 -42.95 -11.49 -13.06
N PRO A 3 -43.36 -10.31 -12.60
CA PRO A 3 -42.78 -9.06 -13.06
C PRO A 3 -41.35 -8.88 -12.52
N ASN A 4 -40.45 -8.48 -13.40
CA ASN A 4 -39.09 -8.06 -13.06
C ASN A 4 -39.16 -6.82 -12.15
N ILE A 5 -38.71 -6.97 -10.91
CA ILE A 5 -38.41 -5.85 -10.02
C ILE A 5 -37.05 -5.29 -10.46
N PRO A 6 -36.93 -4.00 -10.80
CA PRO A 6 -35.63 -3.40 -11.08
C PRO A 6 -34.82 -3.38 -9.78
N VAL A 7 -33.64 -3.98 -9.80
CA VAL A 7 -32.66 -3.85 -8.71
C VAL A 7 -32.10 -2.43 -8.81
N ASP A 8 -32.58 -1.57 -7.93
CA ASP A 8 -32.10 -0.20 -7.79
C ASP A 8 -30.70 -0.22 -7.17
N ASN A 9 -29.66 -0.12 -8.00
CA ASN A 9 -28.27 0.04 -7.57
C ASN A 9 -28.05 1.49 -7.13
N HIS A 10 -28.66 1.89 -6.02
CA HIS A 10 -28.24 3.07 -5.28
C HIS A 10 -26.91 2.76 -4.57
N HIS A 11 -25.80 2.89 -5.30
CA HIS A 11 -24.49 3.06 -4.67
C HIS A 11 -24.41 4.51 -4.18
N GLU A 12 -24.65 4.74 -2.90
CA GLU A 12 -24.25 6.02 -2.30
C GLU A 12 -22.75 6.22 -2.54
N PRO A 13 -22.32 7.40 -3.01
CA PRO A 13 -20.92 7.66 -3.30
C PRO A 13 -20.13 7.64 -1.99
N ARG A 14 -19.38 6.57 -1.76
CA ARG A 14 -18.44 6.48 -0.64
C ARG A 14 -17.43 7.62 -0.73
N GLU A 15 -17.14 8.24 0.41
CA GLU A 15 -16.06 9.22 0.51
C GLU A 15 -14.74 8.59 0.05
N PRO A 16 -13.93 9.34 -0.70
CA PRO A 16 -12.74 8.77 -1.28
C PRO A 16 -11.66 8.60 -0.21
N ILE A 17 -10.81 7.58 -0.36
CA ILE A 17 -9.78 7.27 0.64
C ILE A 17 -8.84 8.47 0.78
N SER A 18 -8.56 8.85 2.03
CA SER A 18 -7.64 9.93 2.38
C SER A 18 -6.28 9.38 2.81
N THR A 19 -6.27 8.31 3.61
CA THR A 19 -5.05 7.72 4.16
C THR A 19 -5.00 6.23 3.92
N PHE A 20 -3.85 5.72 3.48
CA PHE A 20 -3.55 4.29 3.53
C PHE A 20 -2.76 3.98 4.79
N ALA A 21 -3.13 2.92 5.50
CA ALA A 21 -2.43 2.39 6.66
C ALA A 21 -2.01 0.95 6.35
N VAL A 22 -0.78 0.79 5.87
CA VAL A 22 -0.21 -0.50 5.48
C VAL A 22 0.16 -1.27 6.74
N LEU A 23 -0.41 -2.45 6.91
CA LEU A 23 -0.34 -3.31 8.08
C LEU A 23 0.34 -4.62 7.72
N ASP A 24 1.20 -5.09 8.62
CA ASP A 24 1.72 -6.46 8.63
C ASP A 24 1.76 -6.98 10.07
N LEU A 25 1.51 -8.28 10.22
CA LEU A 25 1.52 -8.99 11.50
C LEU A 25 2.46 -10.19 11.46
N GLU A 26 3.41 -10.23 12.41
CA GLU A 26 4.06 -11.49 12.75
C GLU A 26 3.25 -12.19 13.84
N THR A 27 3.13 -13.52 13.73
CA THR A 27 2.28 -14.30 14.61
C THR A 27 3.01 -15.55 15.13
N SER A 28 2.55 -16.03 16.28
CA SER A 28 3.11 -17.21 16.92
C SER A 28 2.97 -18.49 16.09
N ASN A 29 2.02 -18.54 15.15
CA ASN A 29 1.78 -19.66 14.23
C ASN A 29 0.80 -19.25 13.12
N LEU A 30 0.68 -20.07 12.07
CA LEU A 30 -0.37 -19.92 11.07
C LEU A 30 -1.73 -20.41 11.63
N PRO A 31 -2.83 -19.71 11.33
CA PRO A 31 -4.18 -20.08 11.79
C PRO A 31 -4.59 -21.52 11.43
N GLU A 32 -4.19 -21.98 10.25
CA GLU A 32 -4.55 -23.30 9.70
C GLU A 32 -3.96 -24.47 10.51
N HIS A 33 -2.82 -24.27 11.18
CA HIS A 33 -2.09 -25.35 11.85
C HIS A 33 -2.57 -25.60 13.30
N ARG A 34 -3.32 -24.68 13.91
CA ARG A 34 -3.65 -24.71 15.35
C ARG A 34 -5.11 -24.39 15.65
N ASN A 35 -6.05 -24.79 14.79
CA ASN A 35 -7.48 -24.54 14.98
C ASN A 35 -7.79 -23.05 15.26
N ASN A 36 -7.22 -22.13 14.47
CA ASN A 36 -7.40 -20.68 14.62
C ASN A 36 -6.86 -20.10 15.94
N ARG A 37 -5.97 -20.81 16.64
CA ARG A 37 -5.29 -20.29 17.83
C ARG A 37 -3.94 -19.69 17.44
N VAL A 38 -3.90 -18.37 17.36
CA VAL A 38 -2.71 -17.57 17.06
C VAL A 38 -2.62 -16.39 18.02
N SER A 39 -1.41 -15.93 18.30
CA SER A 39 -1.13 -14.67 19.01
C SER A 39 -0.27 -13.80 18.11
N ILE A 40 -0.53 -12.50 18.09
CA ILE A 40 0.33 -11.52 17.41
C ILE A 40 1.61 -11.38 18.26
N THR A 41 2.76 -11.36 17.60
CA THR A 41 4.10 -11.17 18.21
C THR A 41 4.73 -9.85 17.81
N GLU A 42 4.48 -9.38 16.60
CA GLU A 42 4.86 -8.05 16.11
C GLU A 42 3.73 -7.49 15.24
N LEU A 43 3.51 -6.18 15.31
CA LEU A 43 2.55 -5.44 14.49
C LEU A 43 3.20 -4.15 14.02
N CYS A 44 3.22 -3.95 12.71
CA CYS A 44 3.69 -2.70 12.12
C CYS A 44 2.61 -2.03 11.26
N ILE A 45 2.47 -0.72 11.39
CA ILE A 45 1.61 0.12 10.55
C ILE A 45 2.41 1.30 9.99
N TYR A 46 2.42 1.44 8.67
CA TYR A 46 2.87 2.65 7.97
C TYR A 46 1.66 3.38 7.38
N ALA A 47 1.43 4.61 7.82
CA ALA A 47 0.32 5.43 7.34
C ALA A 47 0.78 6.63 6.51
N PHE A 48 0.23 6.81 5.32
CA PHE A 48 0.56 7.91 4.40
C PHE A 48 -0.64 8.37 3.57
N ASP A 49 -0.56 9.60 3.05
CA ASP A 49 -1.62 10.25 2.27
C ASP A 49 -1.81 9.57 0.90
N ALA A 50 -3.07 9.25 0.56
CA ALA A 50 -3.44 8.61 -0.70
C ALA A 50 -3.09 9.45 -1.94
N ALA A 51 -2.98 10.78 -1.80
CA ALA A 51 -2.60 11.70 -2.87
C ALA A 51 -1.20 11.39 -3.45
N ILE A 52 -0.31 10.76 -2.67
CA ILE A 52 1.02 10.37 -3.14
C ILE A 52 0.92 9.42 -4.35
N LEU A 53 -0.09 8.54 -4.38
CA LEU A 53 -0.27 7.58 -5.47
C LEU A 53 -0.72 8.22 -6.78
N MET A 54 -1.24 9.45 -6.74
CA MET A 54 -1.64 10.21 -7.94
C MET A 54 -0.45 10.79 -8.70
N ASN A 55 0.59 11.20 -7.97
CA ASN A 55 1.71 11.95 -8.54
C ASN A 55 2.64 11.07 -9.39
N ASN A 56 2.61 9.75 -9.21
CA ASN A 56 3.39 8.78 -9.99
C ASN A 56 2.95 8.67 -11.46
N THR A 57 1.92 9.41 -11.89
CA THR A 57 1.54 9.51 -13.30
C THR A 57 2.37 10.51 -14.12
N ARG A 58 3.12 11.42 -13.48
CA ARG A 58 3.82 12.52 -14.15
C ARG A 58 5.19 12.16 -14.74
N THR A 59 5.69 10.94 -14.54
CA THR A 59 6.96 10.49 -15.13
C THR A 59 6.80 9.91 -16.54
N LYS A 60 5.61 9.93 -17.14
CA LYS A 60 5.39 9.51 -18.54
C LYS A 60 5.51 10.64 -19.57
N ASP A 61 5.84 11.87 -19.14
CA ASP A 61 6.11 12.99 -20.03
C ASP A 61 7.61 13.17 -20.34
N SER A 62 8.48 12.23 -19.93
CA SER A 62 9.87 12.19 -20.39
C SER A 62 9.94 11.67 -21.83
N ASN A 63 10.79 12.30 -22.63
CA ASN A 63 10.96 12.06 -24.07
C ASN A 63 11.00 10.56 -24.44
N PRO A 64 10.43 10.15 -25.59
CA PRO A 64 10.46 8.76 -26.09
C PRO A 64 11.87 8.26 -26.50
N ALA A 65 12.93 8.99 -26.15
CA ALA A 65 14.33 8.66 -26.41
C ALA A 65 15.08 8.21 -25.14
N ASP A 66 14.45 8.30 -23.96
CA ASP A 66 14.99 7.70 -22.74
C ASP A 66 14.51 6.24 -22.70
N GLU A 67 15.47 5.31 -22.84
CA GLU A 67 15.32 3.88 -22.53
C GLU A 67 14.39 3.70 -21.31
N PRO A 68 13.46 2.73 -21.30
CA PRO A 68 12.53 2.54 -20.20
C PRO A 68 13.36 2.38 -18.92
N VAL A 69 13.33 3.38 -18.05
CA VAL A 69 14.00 3.31 -16.76
C VAL A 69 13.37 2.14 -16.02
N LEU A 70 14.09 1.02 -16.00
CA LEU A 70 13.77 -0.21 -15.28
C LEU A 70 13.20 0.17 -13.93
N ASN A 71 12.01 -0.36 -13.62
CA ASN A 71 11.26 -0.30 -12.35
C ASN A 71 12.05 0.27 -11.17
N ALA A 72 12.27 1.59 -11.18
CA ALA A 72 13.16 2.20 -10.20
C ALA A 72 12.50 2.08 -8.83
N LEU A 73 13.30 1.72 -7.83
CA LEU A 73 12.79 1.50 -6.49
C LEU A 73 12.14 2.79 -5.95
N PRO A 74 10.83 2.79 -5.63
CA PRO A 74 10.15 3.99 -5.17
C PRO A 74 10.76 4.50 -3.87
N VAL A 75 10.93 5.81 -3.78
CA VAL A 75 11.35 6.46 -2.54
C VAL A 75 10.20 6.44 -1.55
N ARG A 76 10.47 5.98 -0.33
CA ARG A 76 9.50 5.96 0.78
C ARG A 76 8.94 7.37 1.01
N PRO A 77 7.62 7.52 1.23
CA PRO A 77 7.03 8.81 1.56
C PRO A 77 7.71 9.48 2.76
N ARG A 78 8.11 10.75 2.62
CA ARG A 78 8.72 11.50 3.73
C ARG A 78 7.73 11.86 4.81
N VAL A 79 6.48 12.16 4.43
CA VAL A 79 5.38 12.46 5.33
C VAL A 79 4.60 11.17 5.54
N MET A 80 4.88 10.51 6.65
CA MET A 80 4.20 9.27 7.05
C MET A 80 4.23 9.11 8.57
N HIS A 81 3.25 8.40 9.10
CA HIS A 81 3.23 7.95 10.49
C HIS A 81 3.62 6.47 10.56
N LYS A 82 4.30 6.07 11.63
CA LYS A 82 4.71 4.69 11.85
C LYS A 82 4.32 4.26 13.26
N LEU A 83 3.79 3.06 13.40
CA LEU A 83 3.57 2.38 14.66
C LEU A 83 4.18 0.98 14.54
N ASN A 84 5.16 0.64 15.37
CA ASN A 84 5.66 -0.72 15.50
C ASN A 84 5.55 -1.16 16.96
N LEU A 85 4.93 -2.31 17.20
CA LEU A 85 4.65 -2.84 18.53
C LEU A 85 5.02 -4.32 18.58
N LEU A 86 5.75 -4.71 19.62
CA LEU A 86 6.00 -6.12 19.93
C LEU A 86 5.06 -6.56 21.05
N PHE A 87 4.69 -7.84 21.03
CA PHE A 87 3.76 -8.40 22.01
C PHE A 87 4.26 -9.73 22.55
N GLN A 88 4.12 -9.92 23.86
CA GLN A 88 4.29 -11.24 24.46
C GLN A 88 3.15 -12.16 23.99
N PRO A 89 3.44 -13.25 23.26
CA PRO A 89 2.40 -14.15 22.79
C PRO A 89 1.80 -14.94 23.96
N SER A 90 0.49 -15.21 23.91
CA SER A 90 -0.20 -15.99 24.94
C SER A 90 0.02 -17.51 24.81
N MET A 91 0.82 -17.93 23.83
CA MET A 91 1.19 -19.31 23.57
C MET A 91 2.62 -19.42 23.08
N LEU A 92 3.15 -20.65 23.10
CA LEU A 92 4.45 -20.93 22.52
C LEU A 92 4.44 -20.62 21.02
N VAL A 93 5.43 -19.85 20.59
CA VAL A 93 5.74 -19.61 19.19
C VAL A 93 6.15 -20.94 18.58
N HIS A 94 5.59 -21.23 17.40
CA HIS A 94 5.92 -22.43 16.66
C HIS A 94 7.37 -22.37 16.17
N PRO A 95 8.14 -23.47 16.20
CA PRO A 95 9.55 -23.43 15.80
C PRO A 95 9.79 -22.83 14.41
N GLU A 96 8.90 -23.12 13.45
CA GLU A 96 8.99 -22.54 12.10
C GLU A 96 8.72 -21.03 12.08
N ALA A 97 7.76 -20.54 12.88
CA ALA A 97 7.51 -19.11 13.02
C ALA A 97 8.69 -18.41 13.70
N GLU A 98 9.29 -19.02 14.73
CA GLU A 98 10.49 -18.50 15.40
C GLU A 98 11.70 -18.44 14.46
N ILE A 99 11.92 -19.46 13.63
CA ILE A 99 13.00 -19.47 12.63
C ILE A 99 12.81 -18.36 11.60
N ILE A 100 11.57 -18.18 11.13
CA ILE A 100 11.25 -17.25 10.06
C ILE A 100 11.31 -15.79 10.56
N THR A 101 10.72 -15.51 11.71
CA THR A 101 10.58 -14.14 12.26
C THR A 101 11.73 -13.73 13.17
N GLY A 102 12.47 -14.70 13.70
CA GLY A 102 13.43 -14.47 14.79
C GLY A 102 12.78 -14.15 16.14
N LEU A 103 11.45 -14.21 16.24
CA LEU A 103 10.71 -13.91 17.47
C LEU A 103 10.43 -15.17 18.27
N SER A 104 10.79 -15.14 19.56
CA SER A 104 10.57 -16.25 20.48
C SER A 104 9.90 -15.78 21.76
N ASN A 105 9.30 -16.72 22.49
CA ASN A 105 8.73 -16.43 23.81
C ASN A 105 9.76 -15.86 24.79
N TYR A 106 11.04 -16.21 24.62
CA TYR A 106 12.11 -15.77 25.51
C TYR A 106 12.46 -14.30 25.30
N ILE A 107 12.66 -13.87 24.05
CA ILE A 107 13.03 -12.46 23.79
C ILE A 107 11.83 -11.52 23.98
N LEU A 108 10.61 -12.03 23.84
CA LEU A 108 9.36 -11.29 24.06
C LEU A 108 8.84 -11.42 25.51
N GLU A 109 9.60 -12.00 26.43
CA GLU A 109 9.09 -12.31 27.78
C GLU A 109 8.72 -11.06 28.60
N ARG A 110 9.35 -9.93 28.28
CA ARG A 110 9.20 -8.65 28.99
C ARG A 110 8.23 -7.69 28.31
N GLU A 111 7.82 -8.01 27.08
CA GLU A 111 6.85 -7.21 26.36
C GLU A 111 5.45 -7.39 26.96
N SER A 112 4.61 -6.38 26.79
CA SER A 112 3.20 -6.51 27.18
C SER A 112 2.47 -7.45 26.21
N LYS A 113 1.39 -8.08 26.68
CA LYS A 113 0.44 -8.72 25.78
C LYS A 113 -0.31 -7.65 24.99
N LEU A 114 -1.01 -8.04 23.93
CA LEU A 114 -2.01 -7.17 23.33
C LEU A 114 -3.19 -7.03 24.31
N ASP A 115 -3.12 -5.97 25.10
CA ASP A 115 -4.08 -5.58 26.13
C ASP A 115 -4.93 -4.37 25.69
N ASP A 116 -5.74 -3.85 26.60
CA ASP A 116 -6.59 -2.67 26.38
C ASP A 116 -5.77 -1.41 26.06
N ASN A 117 -4.61 -1.24 26.68
CA ASN A 117 -3.71 -0.12 26.41
C ASN A 117 -3.13 -0.18 24.99
N ALA A 118 -2.63 -1.35 24.57
CA ALA A 118 -2.16 -1.56 23.20
C ALA A 118 -3.30 -1.38 22.18
N GLY A 119 -4.49 -1.91 22.48
CA GLY A 119 -5.67 -1.76 21.63
C GLY A 119 -6.09 -0.30 21.47
N GLU A 120 -6.13 0.47 22.56
CA GLU A 120 -6.44 1.90 22.50
C GLU A 120 -5.34 2.68 21.77
N LEU A 121 -4.06 2.30 21.90
CA LEU A 121 -2.97 2.92 21.13
C LEU A 121 -3.18 2.76 19.62
N ILE A 122 -3.52 1.55 19.16
CA ILE A 122 -3.81 1.28 17.74
C ILE A 122 -5.01 2.11 17.27
N LYS A 123 -6.09 2.13 18.07
CA LYS A 123 -7.29 2.91 17.75
C LYS A 123 -6.98 4.41 17.65
N ARG A 124 -6.29 4.98 18.64
CA ARG A 124 -5.92 6.41 18.66
C ARG A 124 -4.96 6.78 17.54
N PHE A 125 -4.05 5.86 17.17
CA PHE A 125 -3.20 6.04 16.00
C PHE A 125 -4.05 6.21 14.73
N LEU A 126 -5.08 5.38 14.53
CA LEU A 126 -5.97 5.50 13.36
C LEU A 126 -6.89 6.72 13.43
N GLU A 127 -7.39 7.09 14.61
CA GLU A 127 -8.20 8.31 14.82
C GLU A 127 -7.42 9.60 14.57
N HIS A 128 -6.10 9.57 14.73
CA HIS A 128 -5.22 10.70 14.45
C HIS A 128 -5.05 10.96 12.94
N LEU A 129 -5.28 9.94 12.10
CA LEU A 129 -5.08 10.03 10.65
C LEU A 129 -6.29 10.68 9.96
N PRO A 130 -6.09 11.38 8.83
CA PRO A 130 -7.20 11.89 8.03
C PRO A 130 -8.13 10.77 7.54
N PRO A 131 -9.42 10.75 7.92
CA PRO A 131 -10.37 9.75 7.45
C PRO A 131 -10.85 10.05 6.01
N PRO A 132 -11.40 9.06 5.28
CA PRO A 132 -11.41 7.63 5.59
C PRO A 132 -10.01 7.00 5.53
N VAL A 133 -9.73 6.09 6.47
CA VAL A 133 -8.45 5.37 6.58
C VAL A 133 -8.63 3.96 6.03
N CYS A 134 -7.82 3.54 5.07
CA CYS A 134 -7.86 2.21 4.49
C CYS A 134 -6.67 1.37 4.95
N LEU A 135 -6.93 0.34 5.76
CA LEU A 135 -5.95 -0.67 6.14
C LEU A 135 -5.59 -1.54 4.92
N VAL A 136 -4.30 -1.72 4.67
CA VAL A 136 -3.81 -2.56 3.57
C VAL A 136 -2.90 -3.63 4.12
N ALA A 137 -3.21 -4.89 3.87
CA ALA A 137 -2.34 -6.02 4.23
C ALA A 137 -2.13 -6.92 3.00
N HIS A 138 -1.06 -7.71 2.99
CA HIS A 138 -0.78 -8.64 1.91
C HIS A 138 -1.27 -10.03 2.24
N ASN A 139 -2.25 -10.54 1.48
CA ASN A 139 -2.99 -11.75 1.85
C ASN A 139 -3.76 -11.56 3.18
N GLY A 140 -4.27 -10.35 3.40
CA GLY A 140 -4.91 -9.94 4.66
C GLY A 140 -6.28 -10.56 4.91
N TRP A 141 -7.03 -10.94 3.87
CA TRP A 141 -8.37 -11.51 4.05
C TRP A 141 -8.39 -12.81 4.87
N PRO A 142 -7.53 -13.81 4.58
CA PRO A 142 -7.44 -15.02 5.39
C PRO A 142 -6.54 -14.89 6.62
N PHE A 143 -5.80 -13.78 6.78
CA PHE A 143 -4.71 -13.66 7.75
C PHE A 143 -4.86 -12.42 8.63
N ASP A 144 -4.25 -11.28 8.26
CA ASP A 144 -4.10 -10.11 9.13
C ASP A 144 -5.42 -9.59 9.68
N PHE A 145 -6.42 -9.38 8.81
CA PHE A 145 -7.66 -8.71 9.20
C PHE A 145 -8.49 -9.55 10.20
N PRO A 146 -8.76 -10.85 9.97
CA PRO A 146 -9.42 -11.68 10.98
C PRO A 146 -8.65 -11.77 12.30
N ILE A 147 -7.32 -11.81 12.26
CA ILE A 147 -6.46 -11.95 13.44
C ILE A 147 -6.54 -10.69 14.31
N ILE A 148 -6.29 -9.51 13.73
CA ILE A 148 -6.34 -8.25 14.48
C ILE A 148 -7.77 -7.92 14.95
N LYS A 149 -8.79 -8.25 14.15
CA LYS A 149 -10.20 -8.13 14.53
C LYS A 149 -10.51 -8.95 15.78
N GLN A 150 -10.12 -10.23 15.79
CA GLN A 150 -10.31 -11.11 16.95
C GLN A 150 -9.54 -10.60 18.18
N ALA A 151 -8.31 -10.10 17.99
CA ALA A 151 -7.48 -9.61 19.09
C ALA A 151 -8.07 -8.35 19.74
N LEU A 152 -8.51 -7.38 18.95
CA LEU A 152 -9.13 -6.14 19.44
C LEU A 152 -10.49 -6.40 20.11
N GLU A 153 -11.30 -7.32 19.57
CA GLU A 153 -12.58 -7.70 20.20
C GLU A 153 -12.40 -8.36 21.57
N LYS A 154 -11.35 -9.16 21.77
CA LYS A 154 -11.04 -9.77 23.08
C LYS A 154 -10.75 -8.73 24.16
N VAL A 155 -10.25 -7.55 23.79
CA VAL A 155 -9.98 -6.43 24.70
C VAL A 155 -11.06 -5.34 24.64
N ASN A 156 -12.21 -5.62 24.01
CA ASN A 156 -13.35 -4.71 23.86
C ASN A 156 -13.02 -3.38 23.15
N ILE A 157 -12.08 -3.41 22.20
CA ILE A 157 -11.73 -2.26 21.37
C ILE A 157 -12.36 -2.39 19.98
N SER A 158 -13.03 -1.34 19.54
CA SER A 158 -13.51 -1.18 18.17
C SER A 158 -12.74 -0.06 17.46
N LEU A 159 -12.39 -0.29 16.20
CA LEU A 159 -11.78 0.74 15.36
C LEU A 159 -12.83 1.75 14.87
N PRO A 160 -12.41 2.97 14.46
CA PRO A 160 -13.32 3.99 13.95
C PRO A 160 -14.17 3.48 12.77
N ALA A 161 -15.43 3.90 12.69
CA ALA A 161 -16.37 3.47 11.64
C ALA A 161 -15.90 3.84 10.22
N SER A 162 -15.05 4.86 10.10
CA SER A 162 -14.39 5.28 8.86
C SER A 162 -13.19 4.42 8.46
N THR A 163 -12.89 3.36 9.21
CA THR A 163 -11.80 2.42 8.90
C THR A 163 -12.26 1.42 7.87
N LEU A 164 -11.64 1.46 6.70
CA LEU A 164 -11.79 0.51 5.61
C LEU A 164 -10.63 -0.48 5.62
N CYS A 165 -10.75 -1.59 4.89
CA CYS A 165 -9.64 -2.50 4.63
C CYS A 165 -9.67 -3.03 3.19
N VAL A 166 -8.50 -3.39 2.66
CA VAL A 166 -8.32 -4.00 1.34
C VAL A 166 -7.10 -4.93 1.32
N ASP A 167 -7.21 -6.05 0.61
CA ASP A 167 -6.12 -6.99 0.42
C ASP A 167 -5.29 -6.64 -0.83
N SER A 168 -4.01 -6.36 -0.62
CA SER A 168 -3.09 -6.00 -1.70
C SER A 168 -2.78 -7.17 -2.64
N LEU A 169 -2.85 -8.42 -2.19
CA LEU A 169 -2.63 -9.59 -3.04
C LEU A 169 -3.69 -9.61 -4.16
N SER A 170 -4.96 -9.43 -3.77
CA SER A 170 -6.08 -9.37 -4.70
C SER A 170 -5.99 -8.16 -5.63
N ALA A 171 -5.53 -7.01 -5.11
CA ALA A 171 -5.30 -5.80 -5.89
C ALA A 171 -4.24 -6.03 -6.98
N PHE A 172 -3.06 -6.52 -6.61
CA PHE A 172 -1.96 -6.73 -7.56
C PHE A 172 -2.34 -7.71 -8.65
N MET A 173 -3.02 -8.82 -8.30
CA MET A 173 -3.51 -9.77 -9.29
C MET A 173 -4.50 -9.14 -10.27
N ALA A 174 -5.50 -8.42 -9.75
CA ALA A 174 -6.52 -7.79 -10.60
C ALA A 174 -5.93 -6.71 -11.51
N ILE A 175 -4.95 -5.94 -11.02
CA ILE A 175 -4.30 -4.91 -11.81
C ILE A 175 -3.40 -5.54 -12.89
N ASP A 176 -2.61 -6.55 -12.54
CA ASP A 176 -1.73 -7.25 -13.50
C ASP A 176 -2.53 -7.93 -14.61
N ASP A 177 -3.66 -8.58 -14.29
CA ASP A 177 -4.55 -9.14 -15.32
C ASP A 177 -5.01 -8.06 -16.30
N LYS A 178 -5.44 -6.90 -15.78
CA LYS A 178 -5.91 -5.79 -16.62
C LYS A 178 -4.80 -5.15 -17.44
N ARG A 179 -3.57 -5.16 -16.94
CA ARG A 179 -2.40 -4.71 -17.71
C ARG A 179 -2.08 -5.69 -18.84
N ASN A 180 -2.14 -6.99 -18.55
CA ASN A 180 -1.90 -8.03 -19.55
C ASN A 180 -3.01 -8.08 -20.62
N ASP A 181 -4.28 -7.94 -20.24
CA ASP A 181 -5.42 -7.87 -21.18
C ASP A 181 -5.23 -6.73 -22.20
N LYS A 182 -4.72 -5.58 -21.76
CA LYS A 182 -4.44 -4.44 -22.65
C LYS A 182 -3.29 -4.73 -23.62
N LEU A 183 -2.22 -5.37 -23.15
CA LEU A 183 -1.09 -5.74 -24.00
C LEU A 183 -1.51 -6.73 -25.10
N VAL A 184 -2.35 -7.72 -24.77
CA VAL A 184 -2.86 -8.69 -25.76
C VAL A 184 -3.78 -8.02 -26.80
N VAL A 185 -4.57 -7.03 -26.40
CA VAL A 185 -5.42 -6.25 -27.34
C VAL A 185 -4.59 -5.33 -28.24
N GLU A 186 -3.51 -4.74 -27.74
CA GLU A 186 -2.59 -3.90 -28.54
C GLU A 186 -1.75 -4.74 -29.52
N GLU A 187 -1.24 -5.90 -29.08
CA GLU A 187 -0.41 -6.80 -29.89
C GLU A 187 -1.22 -7.49 -31.02
N SER A 188 -2.52 -7.73 -30.80
CA SER A 188 -3.44 -8.23 -31.83
C SER A 188 -3.92 -7.17 -32.83
N ALA A 189 -3.62 -5.89 -32.60
CA ALA A 189 -3.99 -4.78 -33.48
C ALA A 189 -2.86 -4.29 -34.41
N LEU A 190 -1.67 -4.88 -34.33
CA LEU A 190 -0.52 -4.54 -35.19
C LEU A 190 -0.52 -5.34 -36.51
N PRO A 191 -0.47 -4.69 -37.69
CA PRO A 191 -0.34 -5.38 -38.98
C PRO A 191 1.03 -6.07 -39.12
N THR A 192 1.00 -7.35 -39.48
CA THR A 192 2.17 -8.21 -39.68
C THR A 192 2.89 -7.94 -41.00
N GLU A 193 3.84 -6.99 -41.05
CA GLU A 193 4.99 -6.96 -41.98
C GLU A 193 6.12 -6.20 -41.24
N THR A 194 7.37 -6.65 -41.08
CA THR A 194 8.26 -7.36 -42.00
C THR A 194 9.39 -8.02 -41.19
N ARG A 195 9.88 -9.16 -41.69
CA ARG A 195 10.97 -9.99 -41.17
C ARG A 195 12.33 -9.56 -41.76
N SER A 196 13.42 -9.91 -41.05
CA SER A 196 14.86 -9.85 -41.38
C SER A 196 15.53 -8.50 -41.09
N GLU A 197 16.71 -8.39 -40.48
CA GLU A 197 17.87 -9.29 -40.57
C GLU A 197 18.87 -9.01 -39.43
N LEU A 198 19.49 -10.07 -38.89
CA LEU A 198 20.66 -10.02 -38.00
C LEU A 198 21.93 -9.77 -38.82
N VAL A 199 22.86 -8.95 -38.31
CA VAL A 199 24.29 -9.04 -38.63
C VAL A 199 25.14 -8.82 -37.38
N ASP A 200 25.99 -9.81 -37.10
CA ASP A 200 27.06 -9.82 -36.10
C ASP A 200 28.18 -8.82 -36.45
N ALA A 201 28.78 -8.21 -35.42
CA ALA A 201 30.20 -7.84 -35.45
C ALA A 201 30.78 -7.81 -34.02
N ALA A 202 31.86 -8.56 -33.85
CA ALA A 202 32.58 -8.80 -32.60
C ALA A 202 33.54 -7.66 -32.21
N SER A 203 33.83 -7.62 -30.90
CA SER A 203 35.12 -7.34 -30.26
C SER A 203 35.86 -6.04 -30.60
N ASP A 204 36.00 -5.14 -29.63
CA ASP A 204 37.35 -4.76 -29.19
C ASP A 204 37.37 -4.20 -27.76
N SER A 205 38.40 -4.60 -27.04
CA SER A 205 38.71 -4.27 -25.66
C SER A 205 39.74 -3.16 -25.63
N THR A 206 39.52 -2.10 -24.85
CA THR A 206 40.63 -1.28 -24.35
C THR A 206 40.24 -0.53 -23.09
N GLU A 207 40.93 -0.88 -22.00
CA GLU A 207 40.89 -0.18 -20.71
C GLU A 207 41.80 1.07 -20.71
N LEU A 208 41.54 1.90 -19.69
CA LEU A 208 42.39 2.89 -18.99
C LEU A 208 42.13 4.39 -19.30
N PRO A 209 42.38 5.34 -18.36
CA PRO A 209 42.58 5.22 -16.91
C PRO A 209 41.68 6.16 -16.06
N VAL A 210 41.48 5.77 -14.80
CA VAL A 210 40.89 6.57 -13.72
C VAL A 210 41.82 7.73 -13.37
N THR A 211 41.31 8.97 -13.39
CA THR A 211 41.93 10.10 -12.70
C THR A 211 40.94 10.68 -11.69
N THR A 212 41.36 10.68 -10.43
CA THR A 212 40.67 11.22 -9.27
C THR A 212 40.55 12.75 -9.39
N LYS A 213 39.33 13.27 -9.33
CA LYS A 213 39.09 14.66 -8.95
C LYS A 213 38.41 14.66 -7.59
N GLU A 214 39.15 15.11 -6.58
CA GLU A 214 38.60 15.44 -5.27
C GLU A 214 37.48 16.47 -5.44
N ILE A 215 36.28 16.10 -5.01
CA ILE A 215 35.14 17.01 -4.98
C ILE A 215 35.30 17.87 -3.73
N ASN A 216 35.52 19.17 -3.93
CA ASN A 216 35.53 20.15 -2.85
C ASN A 216 34.09 20.39 -2.35
N TRP A 217 33.72 19.70 -1.28
CA TRP A 217 32.38 19.77 -0.66
C TRP A 217 32.03 21.15 -0.07
N GLU A 218 33.00 22.03 0.17
CA GLU A 218 32.75 23.38 0.72
C GLU A 218 32.17 24.36 -0.32
N ALA A 219 32.42 24.14 -1.62
CA ALA A 219 31.91 25.03 -2.67
C ALA A 219 30.45 24.76 -3.08
N VAL A 220 29.86 23.62 -2.68
CA VAL A 220 28.49 23.22 -3.07
C VAL A 220 27.43 23.68 -2.05
N ASN A 221 27.83 23.94 -0.80
CA ASN A 221 26.90 24.31 0.28
C ASN A 221 26.55 25.81 0.37
N GLU A 222 27.14 26.68 -0.46
CA GLU A 222 26.85 28.12 -0.47
C GLU A 222 25.92 28.57 -1.62
N SER A 223 25.00 27.71 -2.05
CA SER A 223 23.91 28.10 -2.97
C SER A 223 22.54 28.17 -2.29
N THR A 224 22.52 28.58 -1.01
CA THR A 224 21.26 28.91 -0.33
C THR A 224 20.78 30.28 -0.79
N PRO A 225 19.62 30.42 -1.48
CA PRO A 225 19.12 31.73 -1.86
C PRO A 225 18.79 32.53 -0.60
N LYS A 226 19.48 33.66 -0.40
CA LYS A 226 19.20 34.56 0.72
C LYS A 226 17.77 35.10 0.59
N ARG A 227 16.92 34.79 1.58
CA ARG A 227 15.56 35.34 1.69
C ARG A 227 15.65 36.86 1.75
N GLN A 228 15.07 37.56 0.77
CA GLN A 228 14.95 39.02 0.83
C GLN A 228 14.13 39.40 2.07
N ILE A 229 14.75 40.18 2.96
CA ILE A 229 14.07 40.75 4.12
C ILE A 229 13.23 41.92 3.57
N LEU A 230 11.93 41.70 3.42
CA LEU A 230 11.00 42.76 3.02
C LEU A 230 10.89 43.80 4.14
N ASN A 231 10.76 45.07 3.75
CA ASN A 231 10.52 46.14 4.68
C ASN A 231 9.13 45.98 5.33
N ARG A 232 8.94 46.56 6.53
CA ARG A 232 7.75 46.28 7.38
C ARG A 232 6.41 46.57 6.68
N GLN A 233 6.40 47.53 5.76
CA GLN A 233 5.22 47.92 4.97
C GLN A 233 4.93 46.91 3.85
N ASP A 234 5.96 46.43 3.15
CA ASP A 234 5.81 45.44 2.07
C ASP A 234 5.43 44.05 2.62
N ALA A 235 5.92 43.71 3.81
CA ALA A 235 5.50 42.52 4.53
C ALA A 235 4.02 42.57 4.97
N ALA A 236 3.50 43.77 5.29
CA ALA A 236 2.09 43.96 5.62
C ALA A 236 1.20 43.86 4.37
N HIS A 237 1.60 44.48 3.26
CA HIS A 237 0.90 44.36 1.98
C HIS A 237 0.87 42.92 1.45
N LYS A 238 1.95 42.14 1.64
CA LYS A 238 1.97 40.72 1.27
C LYS A 238 1.02 39.88 2.12
N ARG A 239 0.91 40.15 3.43
CA ARG A 239 -0.06 39.46 4.32
C ARG A 239 -1.50 39.80 3.94
N GLN A 240 -1.77 41.06 3.62
CA GLN A 240 -3.10 41.52 3.21
C GLN A 240 -3.51 40.94 1.84
N ARG A 241 -2.54 40.70 0.93
CA ARG A 241 -2.76 39.95 -0.32
C ARG A 241 -3.03 38.47 -0.09
N MET A 242 -2.33 37.83 0.85
CA MET A 242 -2.57 36.42 1.18
C MET A 242 -3.93 36.21 1.85
N GLU A 243 -4.36 37.11 2.75
CA GLU A 243 -5.70 37.06 3.36
C GLU A 243 -6.84 37.24 2.33
N ALA A 244 -6.57 37.94 1.22
CA ALA A 244 -7.53 38.09 0.12
C ALA A 244 -7.53 36.89 -0.86
N GLU A 245 -6.40 36.16 -0.98
CA GLU A 245 -6.29 34.96 -1.81
C GLU A 245 -6.77 33.68 -1.08
N ASP A 246 -6.71 33.64 0.25
CA ASP A 246 -7.23 32.53 1.08
C ASP A 246 -8.77 32.47 1.12
N ALA A 247 -9.47 33.50 0.64
CA ALA A 247 -10.93 33.51 0.59
C ALA A 247 -11.51 32.66 -0.57
N GLU A 248 -10.70 32.20 -1.53
CA GLU A 248 -11.23 31.46 -2.70
C GLU A 248 -10.22 30.54 -3.41
N LEU A 249 -9.36 29.85 -2.67
CA LEU A 249 -8.53 28.77 -3.25
C LEU A 249 -9.34 27.45 -3.28
N PRO A 250 -9.78 26.95 -4.45
CA PRO A 250 -10.43 25.65 -4.52
C PRO A 250 -9.42 24.57 -4.14
N ALA A 251 -9.81 23.69 -3.21
CA ALA A 251 -9.12 22.43 -2.95
C ALA A 251 -8.71 21.80 -4.30
N ILE A 252 -7.46 21.33 -4.42
CA ILE A 252 -6.95 20.67 -5.63
C ILE A 252 -7.98 19.60 -6.03
N LYS A 253 -8.80 19.91 -7.04
CA LYS A 253 -9.86 19.02 -7.48
C LYS A 253 -9.15 17.83 -8.10
N ARG A 254 -9.21 16.68 -7.41
CA ARG A 254 -8.80 15.38 -7.96
C ARG A 254 -9.36 15.33 -9.38
N SER A 255 -8.52 14.95 -10.35
CA SER A 255 -8.99 14.66 -11.71
C SER A 255 -9.98 13.49 -11.62
N SER A 256 -11.24 13.80 -11.33
CA SER A 256 -12.24 12.83 -10.90
C SER A 256 -12.53 11.82 -11.99
N ASN A 257 -12.31 12.22 -13.26
CA ASN A 257 -12.71 11.43 -14.41
C ASN A 257 -11.75 10.25 -14.65
N VAL A 258 -10.44 10.44 -14.46
CA VAL A 258 -9.45 9.36 -14.63
C VAL A 258 -9.65 8.27 -13.58
N ILE A 259 -9.88 8.66 -12.33
CA ILE A 259 -10.08 7.71 -11.23
C ILE A 259 -11.42 6.99 -11.40
N LYS A 260 -12.50 7.70 -11.73
CA LYS A 260 -13.82 7.08 -11.99
C LYS A 260 -13.75 6.02 -13.09
N ALA A 261 -13.08 6.31 -14.21
CA ALA A 261 -12.90 5.34 -15.29
C ALA A 261 -12.07 4.12 -14.84
N ARG A 262 -11.03 4.32 -14.02
CA ARG A 262 -10.22 3.22 -13.48
C ARG A 262 -10.97 2.38 -12.44
N ARG A 263 -11.80 2.98 -11.59
CA ARG A 263 -12.66 2.25 -10.62
C ARG A 263 -13.63 1.31 -11.34
N GLN A 264 -14.21 1.76 -12.44
CA GLN A 264 -15.09 0.94 -13.29
C GLN A 264 -14.41 -0.32 -13.84
N LEU A 265 -13.08 -0.39 -13.88
CA LEU A 265 -12.35 -1.60 -14.30
C LEU A 265 -12.45 -2.74 -13.27
N PHE A 266 -12.78 -2.41 -12.02
CA PHE A 266 -12.79 -3.35 -10.90
C PHE A 266 -14.20 -3.58 -10.33
N THR A 267 -15.24 -3.00 -10.93
CA THR A 267 -16.63 -3.20 -10.51
C THR A 267 -17.02 -4.68 -10.62
N GLY A 268 -17.62 -5.22 -9.56
CA GLY A 268 -18.15 -6.59 -9.53
C GLY A 268 -17.17 -7.70 -9.15
N LEU A 269 -15.92 -7.40 -8.81
CA LEU A 269 -14.92 -8.41 -8.44
C LEU A 269 -15.16 -9.03 -7.04
N ASN A 270 -15.81 -8.30 -6.13
CA ASN A 270 -16.16 -8.70 -4.76
C ASN A 270 -15.01 -9.41 -4.02
N SER A 271 -13.79 -8.86 -4.10
CA SER A 271 -12.55 -9.54 -3.69
C SER A 271 -12.48 -9.95 -2.22
N SER A 272 -13.27 -9.33 -1.34
CA SER A 272 -13.37 -9.73 0.07
C SER A 272 -14.09 -11.07 0.27
N THR A 273 -14.93 -11.48 -0.69
CA THR A 273 -15.74 -12.71 -0.60
C THR A 273 -15.33 -13.77 -1.62
N THR A 274 -14.81 -13.34 -2.77
CA THR A 274 -14.43 -14.24 -3.85
C THR A 274 -13.02 -14.79 -3.60
N LYS A 275 -12.93 -16.08 -3.30
CA LYS A 275 -11.63 -16.72 -3.07
C LYS A 275 -10.91 -16.95 -4.41
N ARG A 276 -9.87 -16.16 -4.66
CA ARG A 276 -8.98 -16.32 -5.81
C ARG A 276 -7.59 -16.71 -5.34
N TYR A 277 -7.02 -17.76 -5.92
CA TYR A 277 -5.69 -18.22 -5.56
C TYR A 277 -4.65 -17.66 -6.54
N PRO A 278 -3.55 -17.07 -6.06
CA PRO A 278 -2.47 -16.61 -6.92
C PRO A 278 -1.73 -17.81 -7.56
N PRO A 279 -1.13 -17.61 -8.74
CA PRO A 279 -0.11 -18.52 -9.26
C PRO A 279 0.97 -18.78 -8.21
N ARG A 280 1.37 -20.05 -8.05
CA ARG A 280 2.29 -20.48 -6.98
C ARG A 280 3.57 -19.65 -6.97
N GLY A 281 3.85 -19.03 -5.83
CA GLY A 281 5.08 -18.27 -5.59
C GLY A 281 5.18 -16.92 -6.32
N LEU A 282 4.31 -16.61 -7.29
CA LEU A 282 4.45 -15.40 -8.10
C LEU A 282 4.11 -14.12 -7.32
N TYR A 283 3.07 -14.21 -6.49
CA TYR A 283 2.58 -13.10 -5.68
C TYR A 283 2.91 -13.27 -4.19
N LYS A 284 3.93 -14.06 -3.83
CA LYS A 284 4.49 -13.94 -2.48
C LYS A 284 5.15 -12.56 -2.39
N LEU A 285 4.94 -11.81 -1.31
CA LEU A 285 5.43 -10.42 -1.16
C LEU A 285 6.90 -10.26 -1.61
N SER A 286 7.81 -11.06 -1.06
CA SER A 286 9.23 -11.04 -1.39
C SER A 286 9.49 -11.32 -2.87
N ASN A 287 8.81 -12.30 -3.46
CA ASN A 287 9.00 -12.68 -4.86
C ASN A 287 8.46 -11.60 -5.81
N LEU A 288 7.31 -11.01 -5.47
CA LEU A 288 6.73 -9.90 -6.21
C LEU A 288 7.63 -8.67 -6.16
N TYR A 289 8.14 -8.32 -4.97
CA TYR A 289 9.09 -7.24 -4.76
C TYR A 289 10.38 -7.44 -5.57
N ASN A 290 10.99 -8.63 -5.47
CA ASN A 290 12.20 -8.97 -6.21
C ASN A 290 11.99 -8.91 -7.72
N ARG A 291 10.85 -9.43 -8.20
CA ARG A 291 10.52 -9.46 -9.63
C ARG A 291 10.30 -8.06 -10.19
N ILE A 292 9.65 -7.17 -9.43
CA ILE A 292 9.36 -5.82 -9.90
C ILE A 292 10.61 -4.95 -9.83
N PHE A 293 11.31 -4.89 -8.70
CA PHE A 293 12.40 -3.92 -8.51
C PHE A 293 13.80 -4.47 -8.75
N GLU A 294 13.93 -5.77 -9.07
CA GLU A 294 15.22 -6.47 -9.21
C GLU A 294 16.13 -6.31 -7.97
N CYS A 295 15.52 -6.05 -6.82
CA CYS A 295 16.17 -5.84 -5.53
C CYS A 295 15.81 -6.98 -4.59
N PRO A 296 16.76 -7.52 -3.80
CA PRO A 296 16.44 -8.55 -2.83
C PRO A 296 15.56 -8.01 -1.70
N ALA A 297 14.56 -8.81 -1.31
CA ALA A 297 13.74 -8.63 -0.12
C ALA A 297 14.57 -8.86 1.15
N VAL A 298 15.29 -7.81 1.59
CA VAL A 298 16.10 -7.83 2.81
C VAL A 298 15.19 -7.81 4.04
N ASN A 299 15.51 -8.64 5.04
CA ASN A 299 14.76 -8.77 6.30
C ASN A 299 13.29 -9.15 6.11
N ALA A 300 12.97 -9.96 5.09
CA ALA A 300 11.63 -10.54 4.96
C ALA A 300 11.23 -11.25 6.26
N HIS A 301 9.94 -11.18 6.62
CA HIS A 301 9.41 -11.71 7.88
C HIS A 301 9.83 -10.93 9.15
N VAL A 302 10.12 -9.64 8.95
CA VAL A 302 10.13 -8.63 10.00
C VAL A 302 9.01 -7.65 9.65
N ALA A 303 8.07 -7.39 10.56
CA ALA A 303 6.83 -6.68 10.22
C ALA A 303 7.11 -5.30 9.59
N GLU A 304 8.11 -4.56 10.10
CA GLU A 304 8.49 -3.27 9.52
C GLU A 304 9.06 -3.38 8.09
N ALA A 305 9.86 -4.40 7.81
CA ALA A 305 10.45 -4.60 6.49
C ALA A 305 9.38 -5.02 5.47
N ASP A 306 8.45 -5.88 5.88
CA ASP A 306 7.35 -6.36 5.03
C ASP A 306 6.37 -5.22 4.71
N VAL A 307 6.02 -4.38 5.70
CA VAL A 307 5.27 -3.14 5.47
C VAL A 307 6.00 -2.18 4.52
N ASP A 308 7.32 -2.03 4.65
CA ASP A 308 8.10 -1.16 3.75
C ASP A 308 8.11 -1.67 2.31
N MET A 309 8.32 -2.98 2.11
CA MET A 309 8.25 -3.61 0.78
C MET A 309 6.85 -3.44 0.17
N LEU A 310 5.81 -3.69 0.96
CA LEU A 310 4.43 -3.55 0.53
C LEU A 310 4.10 -2.08 0.19
N THR A 311 4.58 -1.12 0.97
CA THR A 311 4.42 0.31 0.69
C THR A 311 5.02 0.68 -0.67
N LYS A 312 6.23 0.20 -0.98
CA LYS A 312 6.89 0.46 -2.27
C LYS A 312 6.15 -0.19 -3.44
N LEU A 313 5.62 -1.40 -3.25
CA LEU A 313 4.76 -2.04 -4.25
C LEU A 313 3.50 -1.21 -4.50
N ILE A 314 2.81 -0.76 -3.44
CA ILE A 314 1.64 0.12 -3.55
C ILE A 314 1.99 1.40 -4.33
N GLN A 315 3.15 2.02 -4.06
CA GLN A 315 3.64 3.17 -4.82
C GLN A 315 3.88 2.85 -6.31
N HIS A 316 4.45 1.69 -6.62
CA HIS A 316 4.68 1.24 -8.00
C HIS A 316 3.36 1.03 -8.77
N TYR A 317 2.36 0.41 -8.14
CA TYR A 317 1.04 0.25 -8.76
C TYR A 317 0.27 1.58 -8.83
N GLY A 318 0.52 2.50 -7.90
CA GLY A 318 0.11 3.91 -7.96
C GLY A 318 -1.41 4.08 -8.08
N VAL A 319 -1.84 4.84 -9.08
CA VAL A 319 -3.26 5.18 -9.31
C VAL A 319 -4.13 3.94 -9.55
N ASP A 320 -3.57 2.87 -10.13
CA ASP A 320 -4.33 1.62 -10.32
C ASP A 320 -4.68 0.99 -8.97
N PHE A 321 -3.74 1.00 -8.02
CA PHE A 321 -3.98 0.51 -6.67
C PHE A 321 -5.02 1.35 -5.94
N LEU A 322 -4.92 2.68 -6.04
CA LEU A 322 -5.89 3.58 -5.42
C LEU A 322 -7.31 3.37 -5.99
N ALA A 323 -7.44 3.27 -7.31
CA ALA A 323 -8.73 3.00 -7.94
C ALA A 323 -9.30 1.63 -7.53
N PHE A 324 -8.44 0.61 -7.42
CA PHE A 324 -8.85 -0.69 -6.90
C PHE A 324 -9.34 -0.59 -5.44
N ALA A 325 -8.59 0.08 -4.57
CA ALA A 325 -8.91 0.20 -3.16
C ALA A 325 -10.21 0.98 -2.91
N GLU A 326 -10.44 2.08 -3.63
CA GLU A 326 -11.68 2.85 -3.51
C GLU A 326 -12.92 2.06 -3.96
N GLU A 327 -12.73 1.09 -4.85
CA GLU A 327 -13.82 0.25 -5.37
C GLU A 327 -14.03 -1.03 -4.54
N GLN A 328 -12.95 -1.70 -4.12
CA GLN A 328 -12.98 -3.04 -3.51
C GLN A 328 -12.80 -3.06 -1.99
N SER A 329 -12.56 -1.92 -1.34
CA SER A 329 -12.47 -1.87 0.11
C SER A 329 -13.82 -2.14 0.78
N ILE A 330 -13.76 -2.75 1.97
CA ILE A 330 -14.92 -2.94 2.84
C ILE A 330 -14.68 -2.24 4.19
N PRO A 331 -15.73 -1.87 4.93
CA PRO A 331 -15.58 -1.45 6.32
C PRO A 331 -14.89 -2.54 7.15
N PHE A 332 -13.91 -2.16 7.98
CA PHE A 332 -13.23 -3.10 8.88
C PHE A 332 -14.20 -3.75 9.88
N ALA A 333 -15.31 -3.07 10.20
CA ALA A 333 -16.39 -3.62 11.01
C ALA A 333 -17.02 -4.89 10.40
N ASP A 334 -17.00 -5.03 9.08
CA ASP A 334 -17.59 -6.16 8.35
C ASP A 334 -16.63 -7.37 8.26
N VAL A 335 -15.38 -7.22 8.70
CA VAL A 335 -14.41 -8.33 8.77
C VAL A 335 -14.87 -9.34 9.80
N VAL A 336 -14.92 -10.61 9.39
CA VAL A 336 -15.22 -11.72 10.29
C VAL A 336 -13.98 -12.01 11.15
N PRO A 337 -14.08 -11.97 12.49
CA PRO A 337 -12.95 -12.30 13.36
C PRO A 337 -12.49 -13.73 13.14
N LEU A 338 -11.22 -14.01 13.38
CA LEU A 338 -10.66 -15.35 13.22
C LEU A 338 -11.44 -16.39 14.05
N GLY A 339 -11.84 -17.49 13.42
CA GLY A 339 -12.67 -18.53 14.05
C GLY A 339 -14.13 -18.14 14.30
N GLY A 340 -14.53 -16.91 13.97
CA GLY A 340 -15.91 -16.46 13.95
C GLY A 340 -16.68 -17.06 12.77
N LYS A 341 -18.01 -17.11 12.91
CA LYS A 341 -18.90 -17.42 11.77
C LYS A 341 -19.30 -16.10 11.13
N ALA A 342 -19.26 -16.02 9.80
CA ALA A 342 -19.82 -14.87 9.09
C ALA A 342 -21.26 -14.67 9.55
N SER A 343 -21.58 -13.48 10.06
CA SER A 343 -22.95 -13.19 10.46
C SER A 343 -23.83 -13.28 9.21
N LYS A 344 -24.78 -14.21 9.20
CA LYS A 344 -25.85 -14.24 8.22
C LYS A 344 -26.81 -13.09 8.51
N TYR A 345 -26.39 -11.85 8.31
CA TYR A 345 -27.34 -10.76 8.22
C TYR A 345 -28.04 -10.87 6.86
N THR A 346 -29.14 -11.63 6.86
CA THR A 346 -30.26 -11.39 5.95
C THR A 346 -30.60 -9.91 6.06
N LYS A 347 -30.35 -9.15 4.99
CA LYS A 347 -31.06 -7.89 4.78
C LYS A 347 -32.56 -8.24 4.77
N GLN A 348 -33.27 -7.82 5.80
CA GLN A 348 -34.72 -7.66 5.80
C GLN A 348 -35.03 -6.23 6.19
#